data_AF-M4BXZ8-F1
#
_entry.id   AF-M4BXZ8-F1
#
_cell.length_a   1.000
_cell.length_b   1.000
_cell.length_c   1.000
_cell.angle_alpha   90.00
_cell.angle_beta   90.00
_cell.angle_gamma   90.00
#
_symmetry.space_group_name_H-M   'P 1'
#
loop_
_entity.id
_entity.type
_entity.pdbx_description
1 polymer ?
#
loop_
_entity_poly.entity_id
_entity_poly.type
_entity_poly.pdbx_seq_one_letter_code
_entity_poly.pdbx_strand_id
1 'polypeptide(L)'
;MPRNACAYRHISTFLTFEDATAAVHSYDSFRYITAYNYGPKVNGKVYRCISHESCGRRLRVAEMYKDDAEIPVTFQLAVAGLHGTRVSNQRRVGIDRSVKAEVDGLLTQGVQPTKCCLILGEKYAKRPKVLAKLPNEGQVRNRLMTLRKNKQQGLDGAVATDFTSSTVSSPPPVVVEQPLTLLEDSGSEWVDEDDHMDLDDTTSSKHELEDRGKLCDFDKEKLMRDLTAFPGRPVFWNILKKTRYVDDKSEDIVTEWTTGQVIKWKTSENAPTKWVVQYIDGEKRDFVLEALVDEVRASAQQGLNVMNRPLSS
;
A
#
# COMPACT_ATOMS: atom_id res chain seq x y z
N MET A 1 31.87 -1.92 -15.05
CA MET A 1 31.35 -0.92 -14.10
C MET A 1 30.91 -1.60 -12.81
N PRO A 2 31.43 -1.21 -11.63
CA PRO A 2 30.92 -1.70 -10.36
C PRO A 2 29.47 -1.20 -10.15
N ARG A 3 28.54 -2.12 -9.89
CA ARG A 3 27.17 -1.76 -9.51
C ARG A 3 27.19 -1.20 -8.09
N ASN A 4 27.32 0.12 -7.95
CA ASN A 4 27.07 0.79 -6.67
C ASN A 4 25.65 0.45 -6.22
N ALA A 5 25.54 -0.46 -5.25
CA ALA A 5 24.29 -0.84 -4.63
C ALA A 5 23.79 0.35 -3.82
N CYS A 6 23.04 1.25 -4.46
CA CYS A 6 22.47 2.42 -3.84
C CYS A 6 21.58 1.96 -2.68
N ALA A 7 22.06 2.19 -1.45
CA ALA A 7 21.45 1.60 -0.26
C ALA A 7 20.00 2.10 -0.11
N TYR A 8 19.06 1.16 -0.03
CA TYR A 8 17.65 1.49 0.17
C TYR A 8 17.45 2.03 1.58
N ARG A 9 17.16 3.33 1.69
CA ARG A 9 16.79 3.98 2.94
C ARG A 9 15.34 3.64 3.29
N HIS A 10 15.10 3.11 4.49
CA HIS A 10 13.75 2.89 5.03
C HIS A 10 12.92 4.18 5.03
N ILE A 11 11.62 4.04 4.78
CA ILE A 11 10.64 5.13 4.87
C ILE A 11 9.57 4.81 5.92
N SER A 12 8.95 3.63 5.83
CA SER A 12 7.90 3.20 6.76
C SER A 12 7.60 1.70 6.61
N THR A 13 6.78 1.19 7.52
CA THR A 13 6.38 -0.23 7.56
C THR A 13 4.85 -0.36 7.60
N PHE A 14 4.32 -1.32 6.86
CA PHE A 14 2.89 -1.59 6.67
C PHE A 14 2.54 -3.03 7.02
N LEU A 15 1.26 -3.28 7.25
CA LEU A 15 0.71 -4.61 7.57
C LEU A 15 0.35 -5.41 6.32
N THR A 16 -0.08 -4.74 5.26
CA THR A 16 -0.42 -5.38 3.99
C THR A 16 0.49 -4.89 2.86
N PHE A 17 0.72 -5.77 1.88
CA PHE A 17 1.44 -5.43 0.65
C PHE A 17 0.69 -4.37 -0.17
N GLU A 18 -0.63 -4.32 -0.03
CA GLU A 18 -1.51 -3.42 -0.77
C GLU A 18 -1.42 -1.99 -0.24
N ASP A 19 -1.40 -1.81 1.08
CA ASP A 19 -1.13 -0.52 1.74
C ASP A 19 0.28 -0.03 1.44
N ALA A 20 1.29 -0.91 1.55
CA ALA A 20 2.66 -0.58 1.18
C ALA A 20 2.77 -0.13 -0.29
N THR A 21 2.03 -0.78 -1.19
CA THR A 21 1.97 -0.37 -2.59
C THR A 21 1.20 0.94 -2.79
N ALA A 22 0.10 1.17 -2.08
CA ALA A 22 -0.62 2.45 -2.12
C ALA A 22 0.27 3.60 -1.64
N ALA A 23 1.12 3.35 -0.64
CA ALA A 23 2.12 4.29 -0.15
C ALA A 23 3.26 4.56 -1.15
N VAL A 24 3.75 3.57 -1.91
CA VAL A 24 4.68 3.81 -3.04
C VAL A 24 4.11 4.87 -3.98
N HIS A 25 2.82 4.74 -4.31
CA HIS A 25 2.16 5.65 -5.24
C HIS A 25 1.75 6.99 -4.64
N SER A 26 1.83 7.13 -3.32
CA SER A 26 1.53 8.37 -2.58
C SER A 26 2.78 9.11 -2.11
N TYR A 27 3.94 8.46 -2.12
CA TYR A 27 5.20 8.92 -1.52
C TYR A 27 5.62 10.33 -1.96
N ASP A 28 5.49 10.66 -3.24
CA ASP A 28 5.75 11.98 -3.80
C ASP A 28 4.73 12.32 -4.92
N SER A 29 4.93 13.39 -5.68
CA SER A 29 4.05 13.79 -6.80
C SER A 29 4.24 12.96 -8.08
N PHE A 30 5.28 12.13 -8.17
CA PHE A 30 5.66 11.44 -9.40
C PHE A 30 4.94 10.09 -9.56
N ARG A 31 5.01 9.54 -10.76
CA ARG A 31 4.38 8.27 -11.12
C ARG A 31 5.41 7.15 -11.12
N TYR A 32 4.98 6.00 -10.61
CA TYR A 32 5.78 4.79 -10.47
C TYR A 32 5.09 3.60 -11.13
N ILE A 33 5.87 2.69 -11.70
CA ILE A 33 5.42 1.38 -12.17
C ILE A 33 6.33 0.30 -11.62
N THR A 34 5.89 -0.97 -11.65
CA THR A 34 6.75 -2.13 -11.38
C THR A 34 7.98 -2.07 -12.30
N ALA A 35 9.17 -2.16 -11.73
CA ALA A 35 10.41 -2.37 -12.47
C ALA A 35 10.70 -3.86 -12.61
N TYR A 36 10.73 -4.56 -11.47
CA TYR A 36 10.89 -6.01 -11.36
C TYR A 36 10.40 -6.46 -9.99
N ASN A 37 10.07 -7.75 -9.88
CA ASN A 37 9.92 -8.40 -8.59
C ASN A 37 11.23 -9.16 -8.33
N TYR A 38 11.73 -9.14 -7.10
CA TYR A 38 12.66 -10.16 -6.66
C TYR A 38 11.87 -11.48 -6.52
N GLY A 39 12.45 -12.58 -6.99
CA GLY A 39 11.77 -13.89 -7.08
C GLY A 39 11.55 -14.57 -5.72
N PRO A 40 11.14 -15.86 -5.68
CA PRO A 40 10.64 -16.55 -4.48
C PRO A 40 11.63 -16.76 -3.32
N LYS A 41 12.84 -16.18 -3.40
CA LYS A 41 13.85 -16.18 -2.33
C LYS A 41 14.05 -14.81 -1.66
N VAL A 42 13.50 -13.75 -2.23
CA VAL A 42 13.59 -12.37 -1.72
C VAL A 42 12.24 -11.74 -1.99
N ASN A 43 11.37 -11.71 -0.99
CA ASN A 43 9.98 -11.30 -1.14
C ASN A 43 9.89 -9.78 -1.26
N GLY A 44 10.14 -9.23 -2.45
CA GLY A 44 10.18 -7.79 -2.64
C GLY A 44 9.86 -7.33 -4.05
N LYS A 45 9.16 -6.19 -4.14
CA LYS A 45 8.78 -5.55 -5.39
C LYS A 45 9.44 -4.19 -5.53
N VAL A 46 10.13 -3.99 -6.65
CA VAL A 46 10.78 -2.71 -6.97
C VAL A 46 9.94 -1.94 -7.97
N TYR A 47 9.82 -0.64 -7.73
CA TYR A 47 9.11 0.31 -8.54
C TYR A 47 10.09 1.35 -9.08
N ARG A 48 10.00 1.64 -10.38
CA ARG A 48 10.76 2.72 -11.04
C ARG A 48 9.87 3.92 -11.31
N CYS A 49 10.43 5.11 -11.19
CA CYS A 49 9.78 6.33 -11.65
C CYS A 49 9.63 6.29 -13.18
N ILE A 50 8.50 6.81 -13.69
CA ILE A 50 8.25 7.04 -15.12
C ILE A 50 8.05 8.53 -15.47
N SER A 51 8.01 9.40 -14.46
CA SER A 51 7.88 10.85 -14.64
C SER A 51 9.14 11.52 -15.16
N HIS A 52 10.30 10.85 -15.08
CA HIS A 52 11.57 11.37 -15.58
C HIS A 52 12.25 10.36 -16.51
N GLU A 53 12.96 10.86 -17.52
CA GLU A 53 13.82 10.06 -18.39
C GLU A 53 15.01 9.49 -17.61
N SER A 54 15.44 8.27 -17.97
CA SER A 54 16.57 7.53 -17.36
C SER A 54 16.63 7.60 -15.82
N CYS A 55 15.46 7.68 -15.17
CA CYS A 55 15.37 8.06 -13.77
C CYS A 55 16.04 7.05 -12.83
N GLY A 56 16.92 7.52 -11.95
CA GLY A 56 17.58 6.70 -10.93
C GLY A 56 16.68 6.29 -9.75
N ARG A 57 15.57 7.01 -9.51
CA ARG A 57 14.71 6.79 -8.34
C ARG A 57 14.06 5.42 -8.35
N ARG A 58 14.24 4.67 -7.27
CA ARG A 58 13.59 3.37 -7.01
C ARG A 58 12.91 3.39 -5.66
N LEU A 59 11.73 2.80 -5.58
CA LEU A 59 11.13 2.40 -4.30
C LEU A 59 11.05 0.88 -4.26
N ARG A 60 11.23 0.29 -3.08
CA ARG A 60 11.11 -1.14 -2.83
C ARG A 60 10.10 -1.36 -1.72
N VAL A 61 9.11 -2.19 -1.98
CA VAL A 61 8.33 -2.86 -0.92
C VAL A 61 9.00 -4.21 -0.70
N ALA A 62 9.51 -4.46 0.50
CA ALA A 62 10.06 -5.76 0.89
C ALA A 62 9.24 -6.32 2.05
N GLU A 63 8.87 -7.59 1.97
CA GLU A 63 8.39 -8.36 3.10
C GLU A 63 9.56 -8.55 4.08
N MET A 64 9.30 -8.24 5.35
CA MET A 64 10.25 -8.34 6.45
C MET A 64 9.66 -9.29 7.47
N TYR A 65 10.30 -10.44 7.60
CA TYR A 65 10.32 -11.20 8.83
C TYR A 65 11.36 -10.53 9.74
N LYS A 66 11.04 -10.34 11.02
CA LYS A 66 12.07 -10.15 12.04
C LYS A 66 12.39 -11.54 12.59
N ASP A 67 13.64 -11.79 12.96
CA ASP A 67 14.07 -13.13 13.41
C ASP A 67 13.41 -13.56 14.73
N ASP A 68 12.82 -12.62 15.47
CA ASP A 68 11.74 -12.91 16.43
C ASP A 68 10.52 -13.45 15.66
N ALA A 69 10.34 -14.78 15.65
CA ALA A 69 9.29 -15.52 14.92
C ALA A 69 7.83 -15.14 15.27
N GLU A 70 7.68 -14.22 16.23
CA GLU A 70 6.46 -13.76 16.89
C GLU A 70 6.00 -12.36 16.42
N ILE A 71 6.78 -11.69 15.57
CA ILE A 71 6.39 -10.41 14.97
C ILE A 71 5.69 -10.67 13.63
N PRO A 72 4.46 -10.18 13.43
CA PRO A 72 3.70 -10.44 12.21
C PRO A 72 4.45 -9.91 10.99
N VAL A 73 4.25 -10.59 9.86
CA VAL A 73 4.81 -10.19 8.56
C VAL A 73 4.50 -8.72 8.31
N THR A 74 5.55 -7.95 8.02
CA THR A 74 5.40 -6.54 7.67
C THR A 74 6.02 -6.22 6.32
N PHE A 75 5.42 -5.25 5.63
CA PHE A 75 5.88 -4.78 4.33
C PHE A 75 6.59 -3.45 4.50
N GLN A 76 7.92 -3.48 4.43
CA GLN A 76 8.79 -2.32 4.53
C GLN A 76 8.86 -1.57 3.20
N LEU A 77 8.51 -0.30 3.20
CA LEU A 77 8.76 0.62 2.09
C LEU A 77 10.11 1.32 2.29
N ALA A 78 10.97 1.25 1.28
CA ALA A 78 12.28 1.90 1.25
C ALA A 78 12.54 2.58 -0.11
N VAL A 79 13.46 3.54 -0.15
CA VAL A 79 13.79 4.35 -1.35
C VAL A 79 15.30 4.39 -1.61
N ALA A 80 15.68 4.37 -2.89
CA ALA A 80 17.05 4.51 -3.37
C ALA A 80 17.11 5.42 -4.62
N GLY A 81 18.30 5.91 -4.93
CA GLY A 81 18.57 6.77 -6.09
C GLY A 81 17.92 8.16 -6.01
N LEU A 82 18.21 9.01 -7.00
CA LEU A 82 17.65 10.36 -7.14
C LEU A 82 16.71 10.43 -8.37
N HIS A 83 15.85 11.44 -8.40
CA HIS A 83 15.05 11.72 -9.59
C HIS A 83 15.95 12.34 -10.67
N GLY A 84 15.68 12.00 -11.94
CA GLY A 84 16.24 12.75 -13.07
C GLY A 84 15.61 14.14 -13.19
N THR A 85 16.25 15.03 -13.93
CA THR A 85 15.77 16.42 -14.18
C THR A 85 14.85 16.52 -15.41
N ARG A 86 15.06 15.67 -16.42
CA ARG A 86 14.27 15.64 -17.66
C ARG A 86 12.94 14.92 -17.45
N VAL A 87 11.83 15.60 -17.72
CA VAL A 87 10.48 15.05 -17.60
C VAL A 87 10.17 14.11 -18.76
N SER A 88 9.62 12.93 -18.46
CA SER A 88 9.23 11.93 -19.45
C SER A 88 7.74 12.04 -19.82
N ASN A 89 7.43 11.78 -21.09
CA ASN A 89 6.05 11.75 -21.61
C ASN A 89 5.28 10.45 -21.26
N GLN A 90 5.91 9.48 -20.57
CA GLN A 90 5.29 8.20 -20.22
C GLN A 90 4.08 8.39 -19.28
N ARG A 91 2.97 7.71 -19.60
CA ARG A 91 1.73 7.74 -18.83
C ARG A 91 1.48 6.39 -18.17
N ARG A 92 0.90 6.42 -16.97
CA ARG A 92 0.44 5.20 -16.29
C ARG A 92 -0.82 4.66 -16.99
N VAL A 93 -0.83 3.37 -17.32
CA VAL A 93 -2.06 2.67 -17.73
C VAL A 93 -2.90 2.37 -16.48
N GLY A 94 -4.22 2.62 -16.58
CA GLY A 94 -5.15 2.43 -15.47
C GLY A 94 -5.05 3.46 -14.35
N ILE A 95 -5.89 3.28 -13.31
CA ILE A 95 -6.01 4.20 -12.17
C ILE A 95 -4.77 4.11 -11.27
N ASP A 96 -4.31 5.25 -10.76
CA ASP A 96 -3.23 5.27 -9.78
C ASP A 96 -3.69 4.65 -8.44
N ARG A 97 -2.86 3.78 -7.85
CA ARG A 97 -3.27 3.01 -6.66
C ARG A 97 -3.52 3.88 -5.43
N SER A 98 -2.95 5.09 -5.36
CA SER A 98 -3.19 6.03 -4.26
C SER A 98 -4.66 6.49 -4.12
N VAL A 99 -5.41 6.51 -5.23
CA VAL A 99 -6.83 6.92 -5.28
C VAL A 99 -7.77 5.79 -5.70
N LYS A 100 -7.23 4.63 -6.08
CA LYS A 100 -7.99 3.48 -6.59
C LYS A 100 -9.03 2.96 -5.61
N ALA A 101 -8.71 2.85 -4.32
CA ALA A 101 -9.66 2.35 -3.32
C ALA A 101 -10.88 3.27 -3.17
N GLU A 102 -10.66 4.59 -3.27
CA GLU A 102 -11.76 5.57 -3.25
C GLU A 102 -12.61 5.54 -4.51
N VAL A 103 -12.00 5.39 -5.70
CA VAL A 103 -12.76 5.18 -6.95
C VAL A 103 -13.63 3.93 -6.85
N ASP A 104 -13.07 2.83 -6.34
CA ASP A 104 -13.83 1.59 -6.15
C ASP A 104 -14.98 1.79 -5.15
N GLY A 105 -14.77 2.55 -4.07
CA GLY A 105 -15.82 2.94 -3.12
C GLY A 105 -16.96 3.75 -3.77
N LEU A 106 -16.64 4.79 -4.54
CA LEU A 106 -17.64 5.58 -5.25
C LEU A 106 -18.42 4.73 -6.29
N LEU A 107 -17.73 3.89 -7.04
CA LEU A 107 -18.36 3.03 -8.06
C LEU A 107 -19.25 1.93 -7.45
N THR A 108 -18.85 1.37 -6.31
CA THR A 108 -19.67 0.38 -5.58
C THR A 108 -20.92 0.98 -4.94
N GLN A 109 -20.87 2.28 -4.59
CA GLN A 109 -22.05 3.07 -4.20
C GLN A 109 -22.95 3.49 -5.38
N GLY A 110 -22.62 3.09 -6.62
CA GLY A 110 -23.41 3.39 -7.82
C GLY A 110 -23.19 4.80 -8.39
N VAL A 111 -22.16 5.53 -7.95
CA VAL A 111 -21.83 6.85 -8.51
C VAL A 111 -21.37 6.71 -9.97
N GLN A 112 -21.90 7.56 -10.84
CA GLN A 112 -21.55 7.55 -12.27
C GLN A 112 -20.11 8.03 -12.52
N PRO A 113 -19.38 7.50 -13.54
CA PRO A 113 -17.98 7.81 -13.78
C PRO A 113 -17.63 9.32 -13.83
N THR A 114 -18.42 10.13 -14.54
CA THR A 114 -18.24 11.58 -14.62
C THR A 114 -18.35 12.24 -13.23
N LYS A 115 -19.35 11.82 -12.43
CA LYS A 115 -19.56 12.32 -11.07
C LYS A 115 -18.46 11.86 -10.11
N CYS A 116 -17.87 10.67 -10.29
CA CYS A 116 -16.68 10.25 -9.55
C CYS A 116 -15.51 11.20 -9.80
N CYS A 117 -15.25 11.57 -11.06
CA CYS A 117 -14.18 12.52 -11.40
C CYS A 117 -14.39 13.89 -10.76
N LEU A 118 -15.63 14.41 -10.73
CA LEU A 118 -15.98 15.67 -10.06
C LEU A 118 -15.76 15.61 -8.54
N ILE A 119 -16.30 14.59 -7.86
CA ILE A 119 -16.15 14.40 -6.41
C ILE A 119 -14.67 14.33 -6.00
N LEU A 120 -13.86 13.59 -6.77
CA LEU A 120 -12.42 13.49 -6.54
C LEU A 120 -11.72 14.83 -6.81
N GLY A 121 -12.09 15.55 -7.87
CA GLY A 121 -11.56 16.87 -8.18
C GLY A 121 -11.81 17.87 -7.06
N GLU A 122 -13.05 17.95 -6.55
CA GLU A 122 -13.43 18.81 -5.43
C GLU A 122 -12.69 18.43 -4.13
N LYS A 123 -12.69 17.15 -3.77
CA LYS A 123 -12.00 16.64 -2.57
C LYS A 123 -10.51 16.92 -2.57
N TYR A 124 -9.86 16.80 -3.73
CA TYR A 124 -8.42 16.98 -3.89
C TYR A 124 -8.02 18.36 -4.44
N ALA A 125 -8.95 19.31 -4.56
CA ALA A 125 -8.71 20.65 -5.11
C ALA A 125 -7.54 21.40 -4.43
N LYS A 126 -7.41 21.26 -3.10
CA LYS A 126 -6.33 21.86 -2.30
C LYS A 126 -5.06 20.98 -2.21
N ARG A 127 -4.96 19.90 -3.00
CA ARG A 127 -3.88 18.88 -2.92
C ARG A 127 -3.30 18.58 -4.31
N PRO A 128 -2.50 19.50 -4.90
CA PRO A 128 -2.02 19.39 -6.28
C PRO A 128 -1.25 18.09 -6.56
N LYS A 129 -0.47 17.57 -5.59
CA LYS A 129 0.26 16.29 -5.71
C LYS A 129 -0.67 15.09 -5.99
N VAL A 130 -1.90 15.10 -5.46
CA VAL A 130 -2.91 14.05 -5.68
C VAL A 130 -3.78 14.38 -6.90
N LEU A 131 -4.09 15.66 -7.13
CA LEU A 131 -4.87 16.11 -8.27
C LEU A 131 -4.22 15.70 -9.61
N ALA A 132 -2.88 15.77 -9.70
CA ALA A 132 -2.09 15.29 -10.85
C ALA A 132 -2.14 13.76 -11.08
N LYS A 133 -2.71 12.99 -10.14
CA LYS A 133 -2.84 11.52 -10.18
C LYS A 133 -4.27 11.03 -10.33
N LEU A 134 -5.25 11.94 -10.39
CA LEU A 134 -6.65 11.58 -10.56
C LEU A 134 -6.90 10.87 -11.92
N PRO A 135 -7.79 9.87 -11.95
CA PRO A 135 -8.15 9.20 -13.19
C PRO A 135 -9.04 10.08 -14.06
N ASN A 136 -8.90 9.92 -15.38
CA ASN A 136 -9.88 10.42 -16.34
C ASN A 136 -11.14 9.53 -16.39
N GLU A 137 -12.21 10.03 -16.98
CA GLU A 137 -13.49 9.31 -17.01
C GLU A 137 -13.38 7.94 -17.71
N GLY A 138 -12.57 7.81 -18.76
CA GLY A 138 -12.33 6.54 -19.45
C GLY A 138 -11.71 5.49 -18.53
N GLN A 139 -10.73 5.87 -17.70
CA GLN A 139 -10.13 4.97 -16.70
C GLN A 139 -11.15 4.56 -15.63
N VAL A 140 -12.02 5.47 -15.18
CA VAL A 140 -13.09 5.18 -14.22
C VAL A 140 -14.16 4.26 -14.82
N ARG A 141 -14.56 4.49 -16.08
CA ARG A 141 -15.52 3.66 -16.82
C ARG A 141 -14.98 2.25 -17.05
N ASN A 142 -13.72 2.12 -17.44
CA ASN A 142 -13.05 0.82 -17.58
C ASN A 142 -13.00 0.09 -16.22
N ARG A 143 -12.74 0.80 -15.12
CA ARG A 143 -12.74 0.21 -13.78
C ARG A 143 -14.14 -0.26 -13.36
N LEU A 144 -15.20 0.48 -13.66
CA LEU A 144 -16.59 0.06 -13.43
C LEU A 144 -16.92 -1.25 -14.15
N MET A 145 -16.48 -1.39 -15.41
CA MET A 145 -16.65 -2.66 -16.15
C MET A 145 -15.88 -3.81 -15.51
N THR A 146 -14.66 -3.58 -15.02
CA THR A 146 -13.91 -4.59 -14.24
C THR A 146 -14.66 -4.99 -12.96
N LEU A 147 -15.15 -4.03 -12.18
CA LEU A 147 -15.88 -4.30 -10.94
C LEU A 147 -17.16 -5.12 -11.18
N ARG A 148 -17.90 -4.83 -12.26
CA ARG A 148 -19.08 -5.60 -12.69
C ARG A 148 -18.72 -7.05 -13.03
N LYS A 149 -17.68 -7.25 -13.86
CA LYS A 149 -17.20 -8.60 -14.23
C LYS A 149 -16.80 -9.41 -13.00
N ASN A 150 -16.03 -8.82 -12.09
CA ASN A 150 -15.59 -9.50 -10.86
C ASN A 150 -16.79 -9.88 -9.95
N LYS A 151 -17.79 -9.00 -9.84
CA LYS A 151 -19.01 -9.30 -9.06
C LYS A 151 -19.81 -10.45 -9.67
N GLN A 152 -19.87 -10.54 -11.00
CA GLN A 152 -20.58 -11.60 -11.72
C GLN A 152 -19.87 -12.96 -11.55
N GLN A 153 -18.55 -12.99 -11.74
CA GLN A 153 -17.74 -14.20 -11.49
C GLN A 153 -17.83 -14.70 -10.03
N GLY A 154 -17.95 -13.80 -9.05
CA GLY A 154 -18.17 -14.16 -7.65
C GLY A 154 -19.56 -14.69 -7.32
N LEU A 155 -20.57 -14.46 -8.19
CA LEU A 155 -21.90 -15.05 -8.09
C LEU A 155 -21.94 -16.41 -8.80
N ASP A 156 -21.38 -16.49 -10.00
CA ASP A 156 -21.35 -17.73 -10.80
C ASP A 156 -20.52 -18.83 -10.10
N GLY A 157 -19.43 -18.46 -9.42
CA GLY A 157 -18.61 -19.39 -8.61
C GLY A 157 -19.26 -19.88 -7.31
N ALA A 158 -20.38 -19.29 -6.87
CA ALA A 158 -21.10 -19.68 -5.66
C ALA A 158 -22.26 -20.65 -5.91
N VAL A 159 -22.54 -20.99 -7.18
CA VAL A 159 -23.66 -21.86 -7.60
C VAL A 159 -23.19 -23.30 -7.93
N ALA A 160 -21.88 -23.57 -7.82
CA ALA A 160 -21.25 -24.82 -8.28
C ALA A 160 -20.95 -25.83 -7.16
N THR A 161 -21.93 -26.14 -6.29
CA THR A 161 -21.95 -27.36 -5.46
C THR A 161 -23.39 -27.89 -5.36
N ASP A 162 -23.55 -29.20 -5.57
CA ASP A 162 -24.81 -29.98 -5.66
C ASP A 162 -25.72 -29.58 -6.84
N PHE A 163 -25.84 -30.38 -7.92
CA PHE A 163 -26.50 -31.69 -7.92
C PHE A 163 -26.05 -32.61 -9.08
N THR A 164 -26.33 -33.92 -8.94
CA THR A 164 -25.89 -35.01 -9.83
C THR A 164 -26.81 -35.32 -11.03
N SER A 165 -26.17 -35.64 -12.16
CA SER A 165 -26.55 -36.53 -13.28
C SER A 165 -28.01 -36.75 -13.70
N SER A 166 -28.28 -36.56 -15.01
CA SER A 166 -28.81 -37.64 -15.89
C SER A 166 -28.62 -37.35 -17.39
N THR A 167 -28.59 -38.41 -18.20
CA THR A 167 -28.00 -38.50 -19.55
C THR A 167 -29.03 -38.80 -20.65
N VAL A 168 -28.86 -38.27 -21.88
CA VAL A 168 -29.26 -38.94 -23.16
C VAL A 168 -28.29 -38.50 -24.30
N SER A 169 -27.91 -39.44 -25.17
CA SER A 169 -26.95 -39.30 -26.30
C SER A 169 -27.68 -39.00 -27.64
N SER A 170 -27.13 -38.94 -28.87
CA SER A 170 -25.85 -39.29 -29.56
C SER A 170 -25.94 -38.80 -31.04
N PRO A 171 -24.93 -38.89 -31.95
CA PRO A 171 -23.46 -38.86 -31.83
C PRO A 171 -22.85 -37.86 -32.90
N PRO A 172 -21.66 -38.01 -33.55
CA PRO A 172 -20.69 -36.91 -33.73
C PRO A 172 -20.54 -36.40 -35.19
N PRO A 173 -19.60 -35.46 -35.50
CA PRO A 173 -18.28 -35.94 -35.98
C PRO A 173 -17.05 -35.02 -35.74
N VAL A 174 -15.88 -35.59 -36.05
CA VAL A 174 -14.52 -35.00 -36.27
C VAL A 174 -13.80 -34.34 -35.09
N VAL A 175 -12.79 -35.07 -34.59
CA VAL A 175 -11.70 -34.55 -33.76
C VAL A 175 -10.67 -33.83 -34.63
N VAL A 176 -10.26 -32.63 -34.22
CA VAL A 176 -8.94 -32.06 -34.54
C VAL A 176 -8.35 -31.55 -33.22
N GLU A 177 -7.33 -32.25 -32.72
CA GLU A 177 -6.58 -31.82 -31.53
C GLU A 177 -5.69 -30.63 -31.86
N GLN A 178 -5.75 -29.55 -31.07
CA GLN A 178 -4.59 -28.69 -30.80
C GLN A 178 -4.61 -28.21 -29.33
N PRO A 179 -3.44 -28.08 -28.68
CA PRO A 179 -3.34 -27.96 -27.22
C PRO A 179 -3.48 -26.52 -26.70
N LEU A 180 -3.95 -26.39 -25.46
CA LEU A 180 -3.88 -25.17 -24.68
C LEU A 180 -2.42 -24.85 -24.30
N THR A 181 -1.84 -23.81 -24.89
CA THR A 181 -0.63 -23.18 -24.38
C THR A 181 -0.97 -21.94 -23.56
N LEU A 182 -0.49 -21.93 -22.31
CA LEU A 182 -0.42 -20.72 -21.48
C LEU A 182 0.46 -19.68 -22.18
N LEU A 183 -0.14 -18.58 -22.63
CA LEU A 183 0.63 -17.40 -23.03
C LEU A 183 1.06 -16.62 -21.80
N GLU A 184 2.17 -17.07 -21.23
CA GLU A 184 3.17 -16.12 -20.75
C GLU A 184 3.73 -15.38 -21.98
N ASP A 185 3.65 -14.05 -21.98
CA ASP A 185 4.34 -13.18 -22.91
C ASP A 185 4.97 -12.10 -22.01
N SER A 186 6.29 -12.07 -21.80
CA SER A 186 7.31 -11.64 -22.78
C SER A 186 6.94 -10.31 -23.46
N GLY A 187 7.85 -9.37 -23.66
CA GLY A 187 9.30 -9.49 -23.58
C GLY A 187 9.88 -8.93 -24.88
N SER A 188 9.74 -7.62 -25.09
CA SER A 188 10.32 -6.90 -26.23
C SER A 188 10.65 -5.48 -25.71
N GLU A 189 11.93 -5.09 -25.55
CA GLU A 189 12.95 -4.91 -26.58
C GLU A 189 12.68 -3.63 -27.38
N TRP A 190 13.58 -2.66 -27.24
CA TRP A 190 13.54 -1.34 -27.88
C TRP A 190 14.90 -1.08 -28.51
N VAL A 191 14.88 -0.40 -29.65
CA VAL A 191 16.04 -0.17 -30.52
C VAL A 191 16.95 0.88 -29.90
N ASP A 192 18.25 0.59 -29.83
CA ASP A 192 19.28 1.58 -29.52
C ASP A 192 19.62 2.39 -30.78
N GLU A 193 19.56 3.71 -30.69
CA GLU A 193 20.24 4.62 -31.61
C GLU A 193 21.29 5.39 -30.78
N ASP A 194 22.55 5.01 -30.96
CA ASP A 194 23.70 5.71 -30.40
C ASP A 194 23.78 7.13 -30.96
N ASP A 195 23.97 8.12 -30.09
CA ASP A 195 24.74 9.29 -30.50
C ASP A 195 25.61 9.80 -29.34
N HIS A 196 26.90 9.87 -29.62
CA HIS A 196 28.00 10.06 -28.68
C HIS A 196 28.41 11.53 -28.73
N MET A 197 28.31 12.29 -27.63
CA MET A 197 29.19 13.46 -27.40
C MET A 197 29.41 13.70 -25.91
N ASP A 198 30.67 13.55 -25.52
CA ASP A 198 31.22 14.06 -24.26
C ASP A 198 31.20 15.60 -24.25
N LEU A 199 31.08 16.19 -23.06
CA LEU A 199 31.90 17.34 -22.65
C LEU A 199 31.82 17.55 -21.13
N ASP A 200 32.92 18.08 -20.60
CA ASP A 200 33.28 18.09 -19.18
C ASP A 200 32.83 19.38 -18.45
N ASP A 201 33.18 19.43 -17.16
CA ASP A 201 33.51 20.60 -16.34
C ASP A 201 32.55 21.00 -15.20
N THR A 202 32.86 20.41 -14.03
CA THR A 202 33.11 21.12 -12.75
C THR A 202 32.34 22.41 -12.45
N THR A 203 31.43 22.36 -11.46
CA THR A 203 31.61 23.22 -10.26
C THR A 203 30.87 22.72 -9.02
N SER A 204 31.48 22.95 -7.86
CA SER A 204 31.02 22.50 -6.55
C SER A 204 30.17 23.54 -5.83
N SER A 205 29.06 23.13 -5.20
CA SER A 205 28.65 23.69 -3.89
C SER A 205 27.60 22.86 -3.13
N LYS A 206 28.11 22.10 -2.15
CA LYS A 206 27.78 22.31 -0.72
C LYS A 206 26.31 22.59 -0.36
N HIS A 207 25.54 21.53 -0.12
CA HIS A 207 24.48 21.55 0.90
C HIS A 207 24.27 20.16 1.54
N GLU A 208 25.32 19.65 2.19
CA GLU A 208 25.16 18.56 3.16
C GLU A 208 24.51 19.06 4.45
N LEU A 209 23.92 18.12 5.20
CA LEU A 209 23.51 18.26 6.61
C LEU A 209 22.36 19.24 6.90
N GLU A 210 21.11 18.81 6.68
CA GLU A 210 19.99 19.01 7.63
C GLU A 210 18.70 18.26 7.20
N ASP A 211 18.49 17.03 7.71
CA ASP A 211 17.15 16.50 8.06
C ASP A 211 17.29 15.22 8.93
N ARG A 212 17.72 15.40 10.19
CA ARG A 212 17.56 14.38 11.26
C ARG A 212 16.23 14.59 12.02
N GLY A 213 15.19 15.13 11.36
CA GLY A 213 14.02 15.75 12.00
C GLY A 213 12.72 14.94 12.08
N LYS A 214 12.72 13.63 11.78
CA LYS A 214 11.46 12.82 11.71
C LYS A 214 11.21 11.87 12.88
N LEU A 215 11.18 12.40 14.11
CA LEU A 215 10.63 11.71 15.29
C LEU A 215 9.52 12.51 16.01
N CYS A 216 9.10 13.68 15.48
CA CYS A 216 8.27 14.64 16.21
C CYS A 216 6.74 14.54 15.98
N ASP A 217 6.23 13.55 15.25
CA ASP A 217 4.80 13.47 14.91
C ASP A 217 3.90 12.91 16.03
N PHE A 218 4.46 12.20 17.02
CA PHE A 218 3.72 11.54 18.11
C PHE A 218 4.16 12.02 19.51
N ASP A 219 4.23 13.33 19.68
CA ASP A 219 4.34 13.97 21.00
C ASP A 219 3.13 13.60 21.89
N LYS A 220 3.36 13.21 23.15
CA LYS A 220 2.32 12.66 24.04
C LYS A 220 1.27 13.72 24.35
N GLU A 221 1.67 14.90 24.80
CA GLU A 221 0.75 15.96 25.21
C GLU A 221 -0.10 16.49 24.05
N LYS A 222 0.51 16.65 22.87
CA LYS A 222 -0.19 16.99 21.63
C LYS A 222 -1.20 15.91 21.23
N LEU A 223 -0.83 14.62 21.30
CA LEU A 223 -1.75 13.53 20.94
C LEU A 223 -2.92 13.44 21.93
N MET A 224 -2.66 13.55 23.24
CA MET A 224 -3.69 13.60 24.29
C MET A 224 -4.70 14.72 24.02
N ARG A 225 -4.22 15.93 23.69
CA ARG A 225 -5.05 17.10 23.38
C ARG A 225 -5.86 16.90 22.10
N ASP A 226 -5.22 16.42 21.03
CA ASP A 226 -5.84 16.17 19.72
C ASP A 226 -6.94 15.10 19.80
N LEU A 227 -6.73 14.02 20.57
CA LEU A 227 -7.70 12.93 20.72
C LEU A 227 -8.82 13.27 21.72
N THR A 228 -8.57 14.16 22.68
CA THR A 228 -9.63 14.74 23.53
C THR A 228 -10.58 15.63 22.70
N ALA A 229 -10.02 16.50 21.85
CA ALA A 229 -10.81 17.37 20.99
C ALA A 229 -11.52 16.61 19.85
N PHE A 230 -10.90 15.55 19.32
CA PHE A 230 -11.42 14.79 18.18
C PHE A 230 -11.37 13.27 18.43
N PRO A 231 -12.27 12.71 19.25
CA PRO A 231 -12.21 11.31 19.65
C PRO A 231 -12.47 10.32 18.50
N GLY A 232 -13.04 10.76 17.38
CA GLY A 232 -13.15 9.97 16.15
C GLY A 232 -11.88 9.93 15.27
N ARG A 233 -10.88 10.78 15.54
CA ARG A 233 -9.65 10.88 14.75
C ARG A 233 -8.75 9.62 14.72
N PRO A 234 -8.68 8.78 15.77
CA PRO A 234 -7.82 7.60 15.76
C PRO A 234 -8.50 6.37 15.14
N VAL A 235 -9.75 6.46 14.66
CA VAL A 235 -10.41 5.33 14.00
C VAL A 235 -9.64 4.95 12.72
N PHE A 236 -9.53 3.65 12.50
CA PHE A 236 -8.65 3.00 11.51
C PHE A 236 -7.15 3.15 11.77
N TRP A 237 -6.72 3.65 12.94
CA TRP A 237 -5.30 3.59 13.31
C TRP A 237 -4.91 2.18 13.71
N ASN A 238 -3.73 1.76 13.26
CA ASN A 238 -3.13 0.46 13.50
C ASN A 238 -2.30 0.50 14.79
N ILE A 239 -2.46 -0.52 15.63
CA ILE A 239 -1.89 -0.61 16.98
C ILE A 239 -1.31 -2.01 17.15
N LEU A 240 -0.13 -2.11 17.75
CA LEU A 240 0.44 -3.38 18.20
C LEU A 240 0.03 -3.66 19.65
N LYS A 241 -0.21 -4.93 19.98
CA LYS A 241 -0.39 -5.45 21.33
C LYS A 241 0.74 -6.43 21.59
N LYS A 242 1.46 -6.20 22.68
CA LYS A 242 2.47 -7.13 23.19
C LYS A 242 1.81 -8.09 24.17
N THR A 243 1.70 -9.36 23.81
CA THR A 243 1.31 -10.44 24.73
C THR A 243 2.57 -11.11 25.22
N ARG A 244 2.57 -11.61 26.46
CA ARG A 244 3.62 -12.52 26.95
C ARG A 244 2.96 -13.70 27.60
N TYR A 245 3.41 -14.90 27.26
CA TYR A 245 2.99 -16.14 27.88
C TYR A 245 4.20 -17.05 28.08
N VAL A 246 4.06 -18.06 28.92
CA VAL A 246 5.06 -19.13 29.05
C VAL A 246 4.68 -20.20 28.04
N ASP A 247 5.60 -20.62 27.18
CA ASP A 247 5.34 -21.74 26.27
C ASP A 247 5.36 -23.07 27.04
N ASP A 248 4.24 -23.80 26.98
CA ASP A 248 4.00 -25.09 27.64
C ASP A 248 5.03 -26.17 27.28
N LYS A 249 5.87 -25.96 26.26
CA LYS A 249 6.87 -26.92 25.76
C LYS A 249 8.32 -26.58 26.08
N SER A 250 8.64 -25.31 26.35
CA SER A 250 10.00 -24.83 26.56
C SER A 250 10.23 -24.17 27.92
N GLU A 251 9.17 -23.83 28.65
CA GLU A 251 9.19 -22.94 29.84
C GLU A 251 9.71 -21.51 29.55
N ASP A 252 10.01 -21.19 28.29
CA ASP A 252 10.49 -19.87 27.87
C ASP A 252 9.34 -18.85 27.81
N ILE A 253 9.66 -17.58 28.07
CA ILE A 253 8.71 -16.46 28.01
C ILE A 253 8.60 -15.96 26.57
N VAL A 254 7.64 -16.53 25.84
CA VAL A 254 7.27 -16.16 24.48
C VAL A 254 6.53 -14.81 24.46
N THR A 255 6.81 -13.99 23.46
CA THR A 255 6.44 -12.57 23.35
C THR A 255 5.73 -12.27 22.02
N GLU A 256 4.50 -12.78 21.88
CA GLU A 256 3.68 -12.58 20.70
C GLU A 256 3.25 -11.12 20.49
N TRP A 257 3.36 -10.63 19.24
CA TRP A 257 2.87 -9.31 18.84
C TRP A 257 1.60 -9.39 18.00
N THR A 258 0.45 -9.24 18.64
CA THR A 258 -0.84 -9.19 17.94
C THR A 258 -1.08 -7.80 17.36
N THR A 259 -1.44 -7.70 16.08
CA THR A 259 -1.84 -6.41 15.48
C THR A 259 -3.34 -6.17 15.69
N GLY A 260 -3.73 -4.91 15.89
CA GLY A 260 -5.13 -4.49 15.95
C GLY A 260 -5.37 -3.13 15.33
N GLN A 261 -6.64 -2.78 15.19
CA GLN A 261 -7.09 -1.52 14.63
C GLN A 261 -8.16 -0.88 15.52
N VAL A 262 -8.09 0.44 15.70
CA VAL A 262 -9.13 1.21 16.38
C VAL A 262 -10.39 1.19 15.51
N ILE A 263 -11.42 0.44 15.92
CA ILE A 263 -12.65 0.28 15.14
C ILE A 263 -13.74 1.30 15.47
N LYS A 264 -13.77 1.82 16.70
CA LYS A 264 -14.73 2.84 17.17
C LYS A 264 -14.31 3.47 18.48
N TRP A 265 -15.02 4.51 18.90
CA TRP A 265 -14.94 5.07 20.25
C TRP A 265 -16.33 5.04 20.93
N LYS A 266 -16.33 5.19 22.25
CA LYS A 266 -17.51 5.20 23.13
C LYS A 266 -17.41 6.45 24.00
N THR A 267 -18.44 7.28 23.99
CA THR A 267 -18.64 8.41 24.91
C THR A 267 -19.88 8.13 25.76
N SER A 268 -19.84 8.44 27.05
CA SER A 268 -20.97 8.35 27.97
C SER A 268 -20.95 9.58 28.87
N GLU A 269 -22.13 10.10 29.24
CA GLU A 269 -22.27 11.36 29.97
C GLU A 269 -21.51 11.38 31.32
N ASN A 270 -21.34 10.20 31.94
CA ASN A 270 -20.69 10.03 33.24
C ASN A 270 -19.41 9.17 33.20
N ALA A 271 -18.80 8.93 32.03
CA ALA A 271 -17.59 8.11 31.94
C ALA A 271 -16.58 8.65 30.91
N PRO A 272 -15.26 8.51 31.15
CA PRO A 272 -14.24 8.95 30.21
C PRO A 272 -14.37 8.23 28.87
N THR A 273 -14.09 8.94 27.78
CA THR A 273 -14.07 8.39 26.43
C THR A 273 -13.18 7.16 26.36
N LYS A 274 -13.69 6.08 25.75
CA LYS A 274 -12.94 4.84 25.51
C LYS A 274 -12.86 4.53 24.03
N TRP A 275 -11.74 4.00 23.58
CA TRP A 275 -11.52 3.56 22.22
C TRP A 275 -11.48 2.04 22.16
N VAL A 276 -12.20 1.46 21.20
CA VAL A 276 -12.25 0.01 21.01
C VAL A 276 -11.25 -0.36 19.94
N VAL A 277 -10.21 -1.09 20.31
CA VAL A 277 -9.27 -1.72 19.39
C VAL A 277 -9.72 -3.15 19.18
N GLN A 278 -9.85 -3.56 17.92
CA GLN A 278 -10.06 -4.97 17.56
C GLN A 278 -8.75 -5.53 17.02
N TYR A 279 -8.28 -6.60 17.64
CA TYR A 279 -7.07 -7.33 17.26
C TYR A 279 -7.38 -8.46 16.28
N ILE A 280 -6.35 -8.92 15.56
CA ILE A 280 -6.46 -10.00 14.56
C ILE A 280 -6.78 -11.37 15.18
N ASP A 281 -6.48 -11.56 16.46
CA ASP A 281 -6.92 -12.70 17.29
C ASP A 281 -8.43 -12.68 17.62
N GLY A 282 -9.13 -11.60 17.26
CA GLY A 282 -10.54 -11.36 17.57
C GLY A 282 -10.78 -10.63 18.90
N GLU A 283 -9.76 -10.41 19.74
CA GLU A 283 -9.89 -9.67 21.00
C GLU A 283 -10.36 -8.24 20.72
N LYS A 284 -11.29 -7.74 21.54
CA LYS A 284 -11.70 -6.34 21.55
C LYS A 284 -11.36 -5.73 22.89
N ARG A 285 -10.43 -4.77 22.88
CA ARG A 285 -9.94 -4.09 24.09
C ARG A 285 -10.41 -2.63 24.11
N ASP A 286 -10.96 -2.22 25.23
CA ASP A 286 -11.34 -0.83 25.49
C ASP A 286 -10.15 -0.08 26.13
N PHE A 287 -9.58 0.88 25.42
CA PHE A 287 -8.52 1.76 25.91
C PHE A 287 -9.08 3.09 26.41
N VAL A 288 -8.55 3.58 27.53
CA VAL A 288 -8.69 5.00 27.93
C VAL A 288 -7.69 5.87 27.17
N LEU A 289 -7.90 7.19 27.17
CA LEU A 289 -7.11 8.15 26.38
C LEU A 289 -5.60 7.97 26.52
N GLU A 290 -5.07 7.93 27.75
CA GLU A 290 -3.63 7.83 27.98
C GLU A 290 -3.05 6.50 27.50
N ALA A 291 -3.70 5.39 27.85
CA ALA A 291 -3.27 4.06 27.41
C ALA A 291 -3.28 3.92 25.88
N LEU A 292 -4.26 4.52 25.19
CA LEU A 292 -4.29 4.55 23.73
C LEU A 292 -3.12 5.35 23.16
N VAL A 293 -2.82 6.52 23.73
CA VAL A 293 -1.72 7.38 23.27
C VAL A 293 -0.37 6.69 23.46
N ASP A 294 -0.16 6.01 24.60
CA ASP A 294 1.09 5.31 24.84
C ASP A 294 1.26 4.08 23.92
N GLU A 295 0.20 3.31 23.64
CA GLU A 295 0.27 2.18 22.70
C GLU A 295 0.47 2.65 21.24
N VAL A 296 -0.14 3.78 20.85
CA VAL A 296 0.13 4.46 19.58
C VAL A 296 1.60 4.87 19.47
N ARG A 297 2.18 5.45 20.53
CA ARG A 297 3.58 5.87 20.55
C ARG A 297 4.52 4.67 20.50
N ALA A 298 4.25 3.59 21.25
CA ALA A 298 5.00 2.35 21.19
C ALA A 298 4.96 1.73 19.79
N SER A 299 3.78 1.67 19.17
CA SER A 299 3.58 1.18 17.80
C SER A 299 4.37 2.02 16.77
N ALA A 300 4.35 3.34 16.88
CA ALA A 300 5.11 4.25 16.02
C ALA A 300 6.64 4.11 16.21
N GLN A 301 7.11 3.91 17.45
CA GLN A 301 8.53 3.64 17.75
C GLN A 301 9.02 2.32 17.13
N GLN A 302 8.15 1.32 16.98
CA GLN A 302 8.44 0.09 16.25
C GLN A 302 8.41 0.25 14.71
N GLY A 303 8.16 1.46 14.21
CA GLY A 303 8.16 1.81 12.79
C GLY A 303 6.84 1.57 12.05
N LEU A 304 5.77 1.21 12.78
CA LEU A 304 4.44 1.00 12.19
C LEU A 304 3.85 2.31 11.68
N ASN A 305 3.23 2.29 10.49
CA ASN A 305 2.35 3.37 10.06
C ASN A 305 1.02 3.33 10.83
N VAL A 306 1.05 3.88 12.05
CA VAL A 306 -0.10 3.92 12.97
C VAL A 306 -1.30 4.62 12.36
N MET A 307 -1.13 5.77 11.71
CA MET A 307 -2.26 6.55 11.21
C MET A 307 -2.99 5.92 10.00
N ASN A 308 -2.48 4.81 9.47
CA ASN A 308 -2.88 4.23 8.18
C ASN A 308 -2.99 5.26 7.04
N ARG A 309 -2.16 6.30 7.09
CA ARG A 309 -2.17 7.39 6.12
C ARG A 309 -1.22 7.08 4.98
N PRO A 310 -1.56 7.48 3.73
CA PRO A 310 -0.57 7.55 2.68
C PRO A 310 0.55 8.50 3.12
N LEU A 311 1.80 8.10 2.92
CA LEU A 311 2.97 8.87 3.34
C LEU A 311 2.98 10.25 2.65
N SER A 312 2.66 11.29 3.40
CA SER A 312 2.88 12.67 2.95
C SER A 312 4.35 13.03 3.12
N SER A 313 5.07 13.14 2.00
CA SER A 313 6.20 14.06 1.85
C SER A 313 5.75 15.40 1.32
#